data_AF-A0A9P6T547-F1
#
_entry.id   AF-A0A9P6T547-F1
#
_cell.length_a   1.000
_cell.length_b   1.000
_cell.length_c   1.000
_cell.angle_alpha   90.00
_cell.angle_beta   90.00
_cell.angle_gamma   90.00
#
_symmetry.space_group_name_H-M   'P 1'
#
loop_
_entity.id
_entity.type
_entity.pdbx_description
1 polymer ?
#
loop_
_entity_poly.entity_id
_entity_poly.type
_entity_poly.pdbx_seq_one_letter_code
_entity_poly.pdbx_strand_id
1 'polypeptide(L)' 'GVRLEYLPPYCPELNPIELGFGVIKMRLQHSQVLIQRHDQLKAIQKMTHTVLQGLLMEKIWVLSGY' A
#
# COMPACT_ATOMS: atom_id res chain seq x y z
N GLY A 1 8.38 2.69 24.86
CA GLY A 1 8.53 3.98 24.16
C GLY A 1 8.43 3.74 22.68
N VAL A 2 7.99 4.73 21.90
CA VAL A 2 7.89 4.65 20.43
C VAL A 2 8.99 5.51 19.82
N ARG A 3 9.72 4.97 18.84
CA ARG A 3 10.66 5.75 18.04
C ARG A 3 9.91 6.38 16.87
N LEU A 4 10.03 7.69 16.73
CA LEU A 4 9.47 8.44 15.62
C LEU A 4 10.56 8.61 14.56
N GLU A 5 10.27 8.19 13.33
CA GLU A 5 11.13 8.48 12.18
C GLU A 5 10.72 9.82 11.55
N TYR A 6 11.71 10.61 11.14
CA TYR A 6 11.46 11.86 10.44
C TYR A 6 11.00 11.59 9.00
N LEU A 7 9.98 12.33 8.56
CA LEU A 7 9.53 12.38 7.17
C LEU A 7 9.55 13.87 6.73
N PRO A 8 10.32 14.23 5.70
CA PRO A 8 10.32 15.59 5.17
C PRO A 8 8.93 16.03 4.69
N PRO A 9 8.58 17.33 4.82
CA PRO A 9 7.30 17.84 4.34
C PRO A 9 7.20 17.69 2.81
N TYR A 10 6.01 17.33 2.33
CA TYR A 10 5.70 17.16 0.90
C TYR A 10 6.50 16.06 0.18
N CYS A 11 7.07 15.10 0.91
CA CYS A 11 7.76 13.93 0.34
C CYS A 11 6.97 12.62 0.55
N PRO A 12 5.76 12.46 -0.04
CA PRO A 12 4.99 11.22 0.08
C PRO A 12 5.72 9.99 -0.49
N GLU A 13 6.65 10.18 -1.44
CA GLU A 13 7.49 9.12 -1.99
C GLU A 13 8.41 8.46 -0.96
N LEU A 14 8.72 9.15 0.13
CA LEU A 14 9.49 8.63 1.26
C LEU A 14 8.60 7.97 2.31
N ASN A 15 7.27 8.01 2.17
CA ASN A 15 6.35 7.38 3.10
C ASN A 15 5.97 5.96 2.61
N PRO A 16 6.34 4.88 3.33
CA PRO A 16 6.10 3.51 2.91
C PRO A 16 4.62 3.20 2.62
N ILE A 17 3.70 3.84 3.35
CA ILE A 17 2.26 3.58 3.16
C ILE A 17 1.75 4.08 1.80
N GLU A 18 2.32 5.17 1.28
CA GLU A 18 1.93 5.73 -0.02
C GLU A 18 2.33 4.79 -1.16
N LEU A 19 3.53 4.21 -1.07
CA LEU A 19 3.98 3.17 -2.00
C LEU A 19 3.08 1.92 -1.91
N GLY A 20 2.72 1.49 -0.69
CA GLY A 20 1.78 0.39 -0.47
C GLY A 20 0.42 0.64 -1.12
N PHE A 21 -0.15 1.83 -0.94
CA PHE A 21 -1.40 2.22 -1.60
C PHE A 21 -1.27 2.30 -3.13
N GLY A 22 -0.13 2.74 -3.65
CA GLY A 22 0.17 2.70 -5.08
C GLY A 22 0.05 1.28 -5.65
N VAL A 23 0.65 0.29 -4.98
CA VAL A 23 0.57 -1.12 -5.39
C VAL A 23 -0.86 -1.65 -5.31
N ILE A 24 -1.59 -1.36 -4.23
CA ILE A 24 -3.00 -1.77 -4.07
C ILE A 24 -3.85 -1.22 -5.22
N LYS A 25 -3.72 0.09 -5.49
CA LYS A 25 -4.48 0.76 -6.55
C LYS A 25 -4.18 0.16 -7.92
N MET A 26 -2.91 -0.06 -8.25
CA MET A 26 -2.49 -0.68 -9.50
C MET A 26 -3.12 -2.08 -9.64
N ARG A 27 -3.05 -2.93 -8.61
CA ARG A 27 -3.60 -4.29 -8.68
C ARG A 27 -5.14 -4.31 -8.80
N LEU A 28 -5.83 -3.41 -8.10
CA LEU A 28 -7.28 -3.27 -8.20
C LEU A 28 -7.74 -2.78 -9.59
N GLN A 29 -6.96 -1.90 -10.22
CA GLN A 29 -7.20 -1.45 -11.60
C GLN A 29 -7.00 -2.60 -12.59
N HIS A 30 -5.91 -3.36 -12.44
CA HIS A 30 -5.64 -4.52 -13.30
C HIS A 30 -6.68 -5.64 -13.16
N SER A 31 -7.24 -5.85 -11.98
CA SER A 31 -8.25 -6.90 -11.76
C SER A 31 -9.65 -6.52 -12.24
N GLN A 32 -9.90 -5.25 -12.58
CA GLN A 32 -11.21 -4.70 -12.95
C GLN A 32 -12.31 -4.94 -11.89
N VAL A 33 -11.93 -5.33 -10.67
CA VAL A 33 -12.89 -5.69 -9.61
C VAL A 33 -13.67 -4.47 -9.13
N LEU A 34 -13.10 -3.27 -9.29
CA LEU A 34 -13.80 -2.02 -9.00
C LEU A 34 -14.89 -1.68 -10.03
N ILE A 35 -14.89 -2.31 -11.21
CA ILE A 35 -15.94 -2.10 -12.23
C ILE A 35 -17.11 -3.07 -12.02
N GLN A 36 -16.85 -4.22 -11.40
CA GLN A 36 -17.88 -5.21 -11.09
C GLN A 36 -18.73 -4.72 -9.90
N ARG A 37 -20.05 -4.61 -10.09
CA ARG A 37 -21.01 -4.02 -9.13
C ARG A 37 -21.18 -4.81 -7.82
N HIS A 38 -20.53 -5.95 -7.66
CA HIS A 38 -20.67 -6.77 -6.46
C HIS A 38 -19.35 -6.85 -5.68
N ASP A 39 -19.44 -6.45 -4.41
CA ASP A 39 -18.47 -6.69 -3.34
C ASP A 39 -17.08 -6.03 -3.48
N GLN A 40 -17.05 -4.79 -3.98
CA GLN A 40 -15.84 -3.97 -4.09
C GLN A 40 -15.10 -3.85 -2.74
N LEU A 41 -15.83 -3.74 -1.62
CA LEU A 41 -15.24 -3.60 -0.29
C LEU A 41 -14.44 -4.84 0.12
N LYS A 42 -15.00 -6.05 -0.05
CA LYS A 42 -14.24 -7.27 0.27
C LYS A 42 -13.04 -7.46 -0.65
N ALA A 43 -13.16 -7.06 -1.92
CA ALA A 43 -12.04 -7.11 -2.85
C ALA A 43 -10.89 -6.17 -2.44
N ILE A 44 -11.22 -4.94 -2.04
CA ILE A 44 -10.25 -3.98 -1.50
C ILE A 44 -9.61 -4.56 -0.24
N GLN A 45 -10.40 -5.04 0.72
CA GLN A 45 -9.88 -5.64 1.96
C GLN A 45 -8.93 -6.81 1.68
N LYS A 46 -9.32 -7.72 0.79
CA LYS A 46 -8.48 -8.86 0.39
C LYS A 46 -7.18 -8.41 -0.28
N MET A 47 -7.24 -7.43 -1.17
CA MET A 47 -6.05 -6.89 -1.82
C MET A 47 -5.12 -6.20 -0.81
N THR A 48 -5.67 -5.37 0.07
CA THR A 48 -4.93 -4.70 1.14
C THR A 48 -4.22 -5.71 2.02
N HIS A 49 -4.91 -6.77 2.46
CA HIS A 49 -4.30 -7.83 3.25
C HIS A 49 -3.18 -8.55 2.50
N THR A 50 -3.31 -8.71 1.17
CA THR A 50 -2.27 -9.36 0.35
C THR A 50 -1.05 -8.47 0.15
N VAL A 51 -1.23 -7.15 0.03
CA VAL A 51 -0.14 -6.19 -0.24
C VAL A 51 0.56 -5.76 1.04
N LEU A 52 -0.20 -5.45 2.09
CA LEU A 52 0.33 -4.92 3.35
C LEU A 52 0.87 -6.02 4.29
N GLN A 53 1.33 -7.14 3.74
CA GLN A 53 1.84 -8.26 4.53
C GLN A 53 3.16 -8.81 3.99
N GLY A 54 3.99 -9.27 4.93
CA GLY A 54 5.20 -10.05 4.67
C GLY A 54 6.25 -9.30 3.85
N LEU A 55 6.89 -10.05 2.94
CA LEU A 55 8.06 -9.64 2.16
C LEU A 55 7.85 -8.38 1.30
N LEU A 56 6.61 -8.09 0.91
CA LEU A 56 6.34 -6.91 0.08
C LEU A 56 6.45 -5.62 0.89
N MET A 57 5.93 -5.60 2.12
CA MET A 57 6.05 -4.43 3.00
C MET A 57 7.48 -4.20 3.46
N GLU A 58 8.24 -5.26 3.70
CA GLU A 58 9.67 -5.16 4.00
C GLU A 58 10.43 -4.50 2.83
N LYS A 59 10.16 -4.92 1.59
CA LYS A 59 10.75 -4.27 0.41
C LYS A 59 10.33 -2.80 0.27
N ILE A 60 9.05 -2.51 0.52
CA ILE A 60 8.53 -1.14 0.46
C ILE A 60 9.21 -0.25 1.51
N TRP A 61 9.41 -0.77 2.73
CA TRP A 61 10.11 -0.07 3.81
C TRP A 61 11.54 0.32 3.39
N VAL A 62 12.31 -0.63 2.86
CA VAL A 62 13.68 -0.39 2.36
C VAL A 62 13.70 0.60 1.21
N LEU A 63 12.76 0.52 0.27
CA LEU A 63 12.66 1.44 -0.86
C LEU A 63 12.34 2.88 -0.43
N SER A 64 11.67 3.07 0.69
CA SER A 64 11.40 4.38 1.29
C SER A 64 12.59 4.96 2.07
N GLY A 65 13.71 4.24 2.16
CA GLY A 65 14.95 4.72 2.78
C GLY A 65 15.13 4.33 4.26
N TYR A 66 14.44 3.29 4.72
CA TYR A 66 14.46 2.81 6.11
C TYR A 66 15.00 1.39 6.29
#